data_AF-A0A4V1T4Q8-F1
#
_entry.id   AF-A0A4V1T4Q8-F1
#
_cell.length_a   1.000
_cell.length_b   1.000
_cell.length_c   1.000
_cell.angle_alpha   90.00
_cell.angle_beta   90.00
_cell.angle_gamma   90.00
#
_symmetry.space_group_name_H-M   'P 1'
#
loop_
_entity.id
_entity.type
_entity.pdbx_description
1 polymer ?
#
loop_
_entity_poly.entity_id
_entity_poly.type
_entity_poly.pdbx_seq_one_letter_code
_entity_poly.pdbx_strand_id
1 'polypeptide(L)'
;MNCSVLSLKKVVLSCMLVAATLFCSAQKPLLTYHDLQYLIQNPTNAATFLKEKDYRLQSSFKGEMAFSGLLADEVYNDVFISTKGKRVTVTLTTTNTGQLDLIQKDLQNYESKETKNGKIYRIKEAGISNLSIKLPVGNADKLYTIQVEN
;
A
#
# COMPACT_ATOMS: atom_id res chain seq x y z
N MET A 1 36.46 -43.85 19.45
CA MET A 1 36.33 -42.60 18.66
C MET A 1 34.92 -42.53 18.08
N ASN A 2 33.99 -41.89 18.80
CA ASN A 2 32.61 -41.67 18.32
C ASN A 2 32.42 -40.16 18.15
N CYS A 3 32.71 -39.64 16.97
CA CYS A 3 32.65 -38.20 16.72
C CYS A 3 32.20 -37.93 15.28
N SER A 4 30.93 -38.19 14.94
CA SER A 4 30.42 -37.80 13.61
C SER A 4 28.90 -37.61 13.46
N VAL A 5 28.06 -37.72 14.50
CA VAL A 5 26.58 -37.68 14.30
C VAL A 5 25.93 -36.36 14.74
N LEU A 6 26.65 -35.49 15.46
CA LEU A 6 26.10 -34.24 16.00
C LEU A 6 26.08 -33.04 15.02
N SER A 7 26.69 -33.17 13.84
CA SER A 7 26.92 -32.05 12.90
C SER A 7 25.78 -31.84 11.88
N LEU A 8 25.12 -32.92 11.42
CA LEU A 8 24.19 -32.83 10.29
C LEU A 8 22.89 -32.08 10.63
N LYS A 9 22.37 -32.21 11.85
CA LYS A 9 21.12 -31.55 12.28
C LYS A 9 21.27 -30.02 12.41
N LYS A 10 22.46 -29.54 12.74
CA LYS A 10 22.74 -28.09 12.90
C LYS A 10 22.93 -27.39 11.55
N VAL A 11 23.46 -28.11 10.56
CA VAL A 11 23.65 -27.57 9.20
C VAL A 11 22.31 -27.41 8.47
N VAL A 12 21.39 -28.38 8.60
CA VAL A 12 20.07 -28.31 7.95
C VAL A 12 19.22 -27.16 8.51
N LEU A 13 19.24 -26.95 9.83
CA LEU A 13 18.50 -25.86 10.47
C LEU A 13 19.05 -24.47 10.09
N SER A 14 20.37 -24.37 9.90
CA SER A 14 21.02 -23.13 9.45
C SER A 14 20.72 -22.81 7.98
N CYS A 15 20.57 -23.82 7.11
CA CYS A 15 20.19 -23.60 5.71
C CYS A 15 18.73 -23.13 5.54
N MET A 16 17.80 -23.59 6.39
CA MET A 16 16.41 -23.11 6.33
C MET A 16 16.27 -21.65 6.79
N LEU A 17 17.11 -21.19 7.74
CA LEU A 17 17.05 -19.81 8.22
C LEU A 17 17.51 -18.78 7.18
N VAL A 18 18.48 -19.14 6.33
CA VAL A 18 19.00 -18.26 5.27
C VAL A 18 18.02 -18.13 4.10
N ALA A 19 17.20 -19.17 3.86
CA ALA A 19 16.14 -19.10 2.86
C ALA A 19 15.02 -18.13 3.29
N ALA A 20 14.68 -18.07 4.58
CA ALA A 20 13.61 -17.21 5.08
C ALA A 20 13.89 -15.70 4.90
N THR A 21 15.16 -15.28 4.90
CA THR A 21 15.52 -13.86 4.70
C THR A 21 15.48 -13.41 3.24
N LEU A 22 15.47 -14.33 2.27
CA LEU A 22 15.44 -14.00 0.84
C LEU A 22 14.03 -13.81 0.28
N PHE A 23 12.98 -14.28 0.97
CA PHE A 23 11.59 -14.17 0.50
C PHE A 23 10.85 -12.89 0.92
N CYS A 24 11.49 -11.96 1.64
CA CYS A 24 10.82 -10.76 2.16
C CYS A 24 10.77 -9.57 1.17
N SER A 25 11.01 -9.80 -0.14
CA SER A 25 11.06 -8.73 -1.15
C SER A 25 9.88 -8.69 -2.13
N ALA A 26 8.87 -9.55 -1.97
CA ALA A 26 7.78 -9.68 -2.96
C ALA A 26 6.56 -8.74 -2.74
N GLN A 27 6.49 -7.98 -1.64
CA GLN A 27 5.36 -7.10 -1.32
C GLN A 27 5.64 -5.60 -1.47
N LYS A 28 6.81 -5.20 -1.97
CA LYS A 28 7.28 -3.80 -1.95
C LYS A 28 6.31 -2.75 -2.52
N PRO A 29 5.54 -2.99 -3.59
CA PRO A 29 4.66 -1.97 -4.14
C PRO A 29 3.27 -1.92 -3.49
N LEU A 30 2.95 -2.79 -2.53
CA LEU A 30 1.67 -2.73 -1.84
C LEU A 30 1.71 -1.72 -0.70
N LEU A 31 0.69 -0.87 -0.60
CA LEU A 31 0.56 0.15 0.44
C LEU A 31 -0.45 -0.27 1.50
N THR A 32 -0.02 -0.32 2.76
CA THR A 32 -0.86 -0.51 3.93
C THR A 32 -1.70 0.72 4.24
N TYR A 33 -2.72 0.57 5.08
CA TYR A 33 -3.44 1.72 5.61
C TYR A 33 -2.49 2.70 6.32
N HIS A 34 -1.51 2.18 7.07
CA HIS A 34 -0.49 3.00 7.73
C HIS A 34 0.44 3.73 6.76
N ASP A 35 0.75 3.13 5.60
CA ASP A 35 1.50 3.82 4.55
C ASP A 35 0.70 5.03 4.01
N LEU A 36 -0.62 4.86 3.78
CA LEU A 36 -1.49 5.97 3.35
C LEU A 36 -1.61 7.06 4.41
N GLN A 37 -1.72 6.65 5.68
CA GLN A 37 -1.71 7.57 6.82
C GLN A 37 -0.40 8.36 6.90
N TYR A 38 0.74 7.69 6.71
CA TYR A 38 2.04 8.35 6.69
C TYR A 38 2.12 9.40 5.58
N LEU A 39 1.62 9.10 4.38
CA LEU A 39 1.58 10.03 3.24
C LEU A 39 0.72 11.26 3.53
N ILE A 40 -0.41 11.08 4.21
CA ILE A 40 -1.30 12.19 4.62
C ILE A 40 -0.61 13.09 5.65
N GLN A 41 0.10 12.51 6.61
CA GLN A 41 0.77 13.25 7.68
C GLN A 41 2.08 13.90 7.24
N ASN A 42 2.77 13.30 6.27
CA ASN A 42 4.12 13.70 5.85
C ASN A 42 4.19 13.90 4.32
N PRO A 43 3.35 14.75 3.72
CA PRO A 43 3.28 14.90 2.26
C PRO A 43 4.61 15.40 1.66
N THR A 44 5.42 16.12 2.43
CA THR A 44 6.76 16.57 2.00
C THR A 44 7.77 15.43 1.84
N ASN A 45 7.56 14.31 2.55
CA ASN A 45 8.44 13.13 2.50
C ASN A 45 7.91 12.04 1.57
N ALA A 46 6.77 12.27 0.92
CA ALA A 46 6.09 11.28 0.10
C ALA A 46 6.97 10.74 -1.03
N ALA A 47 7.74 11.60 -1.71
CA ALA A 47 8.59 11.19 -2.82
C ALA A 47 9.68 10.21 -2.39
N THR A 48 10.34 10.46 -1.26
CA THR A 48 11.37 9.57 -0.71
C THR A 48 10.75 8.25 -0.28
N PHE A 49 9.67 8.30 0.48
CA PHE A 49 8.97 7.12 0.99
C PHE A 49 8.46 6.21 -0.14
N LEU A 50 7.79 6.78 -1.15
CA LEU A 50 7.27 6.00 -2.28
C LEU A 50 8.40 5.43 -3.13
N LYS A 51 9.50 6.16 -3.30
CA LYS A 51 10.68 5.64 -4.00
C LYS A 51 11.28 4.42 -3.30
N GLU A 52 11.32 4.39 -1.96
CA GLU A 52 11.78 3.23 -1.17
C GLU A 52 10.84 2.02 -1.30
N LYS A 53 9.58 2.25 -1.65
CA LYS A 53 8.56 1.24 -1.98
C LYS A 53 8.55 0.87 -3.47
N ASP A 54 9.60 1.23 -4.21
CA ASP A 54 9.76 0.99 -5.66
C ASP A 54 8.75 1.71 -6.58
N TYR A 55 8.08 2.77 -6.09
CA TYR A 55 7.28 3.64 -6.93
C TYR A 55 8.16 4.63 -7.70
N ARG A 56 7.73 4.97 -8.91
CA ARG A 56 8.40 5.95 -9.78
C ARG A 56 7.58 7.23 -9.85
N LEU A 57 8.22 8.37 -9.61
CA LEU A 57 7.59 9.68 -9.80
C LEU A 57 7.35 9.93 -11.29
N GLN A 58 6.09 10.18 -11.65
CA GLN A 58 5.66 10.48 -13.03
C GLN A 58 5.54 11.98 -13.27
N SER A 59 4.98 12.72 -12.30
CA SER A 59 4.84 14.16 -12.40
C SER A 59 4.81 14.82 -11.02
N SER A 60 5.21 16.09 -10.97
CA SER A 60 5.13 16.92 -9.78
C SER A 60 4.88 18.37 -10.19
N PHE A 61 3.73 18.94 -9.81
CA PHE A 61 3.36 20.30 -10.16
C PHE A 61 2.45 20.92 -9.10
N LYS A 62 2.80 22.13 -8.63
CA LYS A 62 1.98 22.95 -7.72
C LYS A 62 1.36 22.19 -6.53
N GLY A 63 2.15 21.39 -5.83
CA GLY A 63 1.69 20.63 -4.66
C GLY A 63 0.95 19.33 -4.99
N GLU A 64 0.92 18.94 -6.26
CA GLU A 64 0.41 17.65 -6.73
C GLU A 64 1.58 16.78 -7.19
N MET A 65 1.56 15.49 -6.85
CA MET A 65 2.54 14.50 -7.25
C MET A 65 1.85 13.22 -7.70
N ALA A 66 2.26 12.66 -8.84
CA ALA A 66 1.78 11.38 -9.34
C ALA A 66 2.92 10.36 -9.38
N PHE A 67 2.65 9.16 -8.90
CA PHE A 67 3.59 8.04 -8.85
C PHE A 67 2.96 6.80 -9.46
N SER A 68 3.79 5.98 -10.11
CA SER A 68 3.39 4.67 -10.63
C SER A 68 4.16 3.56 -9.93
N GLY A 69 3.45 2.57 -9.42
CA GLY A 69 4.00 1.32 -8.89
C GLY A 69 3.58 0.17 -9.79
N LEU A 70 4.54 -0.45 -10.49
CA LEU A 70 4.28 -1.63 -11.31
C LEU A 70 4.50 -2.88 -10.47
N LEU A 71 3.48 -3.73 -10.32
CA LEU A 71 3.57 -4.98 -9.56
C LEU A 71 4.01 -6.13 -10.47
N ALA A 72 3.33 -6.31 -11.59
CA ALA A 72 3.63 -7.31 -12.62
C ALA A 72 2.82 -6.98 -13.89
N ASP A 73 3.40 -7.11 -15.09
CA ASP A 73 2.73 -6.92 -16.40
C ASP A 73 1.78 -5.70 -16.45
N GLU A 74 0.46 -5.92 -16.36
CA GLU A 74 -0.60 -4.91 -16.40
C GLU A 74 -1.23 -4.63 -15.02
N VAL A 75 -0.67 -5.22 -13.96
CA VAL A 75 -1.06 -5.01 -12.57
C VAL A 75 -0.27 -3.84 -12.00
N TYR A 76 -0.99 -2.77 -11.67
CA TYR A 76 -0.40 -1.53 -11.19
C TYR A 76 -1.08 -0.99 -9.95
N ASN A 77 -0.33 -0.15 -9.25
CA ASN A 77 -0.75 0.71 -8.16
C ASN A 77 -0.25 2.11 -8.47
N ASP A 78 -1.15 3.04 -8.78
CA ASP A 78 -0.79 4.44 -9.00
C ASP A 78 -1.20 5.27 -7.79
N VAL A 79 -0.32 6.17 -7.37
CA VAL A 79 -0.55 7.05 -6.21
C VAL A 79 -0.54 8.49 -6.69
N PHE A 80 -1.62 9.20 -6.41
CA PHE A 80 -1.72 10.64 -6.62
C PHE A 80 -1.86 11.34 -5.26
N ILE A 81 -1.01 12.33 -5.03
CA ILE A 81 -1.00 13.13 -3.81
C ILE A 81 -1.28 14.57 -4.18
N SER A 82 -2.23 15.21 -3.52
CA SER A 82 -2.56 16.62 -3.71
C SER A 82 -2.54 17.35 -2.38
N THR A 83 -1.78 18.44 -2.31
CA THR A 83 -1.72 19.33 -1.15
C THR A 83 -2.32 20.68 -1.53
N LYS A 84 -3.50 20.99 -0.97
CA LYS A 84 -4.25 22.24 -1.22
C LYS A 84 -4.48 22.97 0.09
N GLY A 85 -3.59 23.92 0.40
CA GLY A 85 -3.60 24.62 1.69
C GLY A 85 -3.29 23.65 2.83
N LYS A 86 -4.24 23.46 3.74
CA LYS A 86 -4.12 22.48 4.85
C LYS A 86 -4.64 21.08 4.50
N ARG A 87 -5.31 20.94 3.35
CA ARG A 87 -5.89 19.67 2.91
C ARG A 87 -4.86 18.87 2.14
N VAL A 88 -4.71 17.61 2.51
CA VAL A 88 -3.90 16.60 1.83
C VAL A 88 -4.86 15.50 1.39
N THR A 89 -4.78 15.13 0.12
CA THR A 89 -5.54 14.02 -0.44
C THR A 89 -4.58 13.03 -1.06
N VAL A 90 -4.72 11.76 -0.72
CA VAL A 90 -3.98 10.65 -1.32
C VAL A 90 -4.99 9.76 -2.03
N THR A 91 -4.81 9.57 -3.33
CA THR A 91 -5.62 8.68 -4.16
C THR A 91 -4.74 7.53 -4.63
N LEU A 92 -5.04 6.32 -4.20
CA LEU A 92 -4.46 5.08 -4.70
C LEU A 92 -5.42 4.46 -5.70
N THR A 93 -4.95 4.27 -6.92
CA THR A 93 -5.66 3.60 -8.00
C THR A 93 -4.98 2.27 -8.29
N THR A 94 -5.73 1.17 -8.35
CA THR A 94 -5.12 -0.16 -8.47
C THR A 94 -5.98 -1.11 -9.28
N THR A 95 -5.33 -2.02 -10.00
CA THR A 95 -5.96 -3.21 -10.60
C THR A 95 -5.76 -4.48 -9.77
N ASN A 96 -5.01 -4.39 -8.67
CA ASN A 96 -4.67 -5.49 -7.78
C ASN A 96 -5.71 -5.66 -6.66
N THR A 97 -6.38 -6.80 -6.59
CA THR A 97 -7.35 -7.08 -5.51
C THR A 97 -6.69 -7.28 -4.15
N GLY A 98 -5.46 -7.80 -4.10
CA GLY A 98 -4.70 -7.93 -2.85
C GLY A 98 -4.37 -6.57 -2.20
N GLN A 99 -4.19 -5.51 -3.00
CA GLN A 99 -4.06 -4.14 -2.50
C GLN A 99 -5.33 -3.68 -1.79
N LEU A 100 -6.49 -4.04 -2.34
CA LEU A 100 -7.79 -3.73 -1.73
C LEU A 100 -8.01 -4.51 -0.44
N ASP A 101 -7.77 -5.82 -0.46
CA ASP A 101 -7.96 -6.71 0.69
C ASP A 101 -7.09 -6.27 1.87
N LEU A 102 -5.84 -5.88 1.58
CA LEU A 102 -4.89 -5.41 2.59
C LEU A 102 -5.39 -4.16 3.31
N ILE A 103 -5.91 -3.17 2.58
CA ILE A 103 -6.48 -1.95 3.19
C ILE A 103 -7.80 -2.25 3.90
N GLN A 104 -8.69 -3.05 3.31
CA GLN A 104 -9.97 -3.38 3.92
C GLN A 104 -9.82 -4.17 5.22
N LYS A 105 -8.83 -5.04 5.31
CA LYS A 105 -8.50 -5.77 6.53
C LYS A 105 -8.09 -4.85 7.67
N ASP A 106 -7.27 -3.84 7.39
CA ASP A 106 -6.87 -2.83 8.37
C ASP A 106 -8.07 -1.98 8.83
N LEU A 107 -9.07 -1.81 7.96
CA LEU A 107 -10.26 -0.99 8.20
C LEU A 107 -11.43 -1.74 8.85
N GLN A 108 -11.33 -3.05 9.08
CA GLN A 108 -12.47 -3.91 9.49
C GLN A 108 -13.18 -3.45 10.77
N ASN A 109 -12.47 -2.73 11.65
CA ASN A 109 -13.00 -2.26 12.94
C ASN A 109 -13.54 -0.82 12.88
N TYR A 110 -13.42 -0.13 11.75
CA TYR A 110 -13.91 1.24 11.60
C TYR A 110 -15.36 1.25 11.12
N GLU A 111 -16.14 2.20 11.63
CA GLU A 111 -17.50 2.44 11.13
C GLU A 111 -17.46 2.84 9.66
N SER A 112 -18.29 2.18 8.87
CA SER A 112 -18.39 2.41 7.44
C SER A 112 -19.84 2.63 6.99
N LYS A 113 -19.99 3.40 5.93
CA LYS A 113 -21.25 3.61 5.22
C LYS A 113 -21.12 3.06 3.81
N GLU A 114 -21.97 2.10 3.49
CA GLU A 114 -22.14 1.60 2.13
C GLU A 114 -22.79 2.67 1.24
N THR A 115 -22.32 2.77 0.01
CA THR A 115 -22.85 3.66 -1.03
C THR A 115 -23.00 2.89 -2.33
N LYS A 116 -23.72 3.47 -3.31
CA LYS A 116 -23.86 2.85 -4.63
C LYS A 116 -22.52 2.59 -5.34
N ASN A 117 -21.47 3.33 -4.97
CA ASN A 117 -20.18 3.30 -5.64
C ASN A 117 -19.08 2.65 -4.79
N GLY A 118 -19.40 2.10 -3.62
CA GLY A 118 -18.45 1.48 -2.69
C GLY A 118 -18.63 1.93 -1.24
N LYS A 119 -17.55 1.97 -0.44
CA LYS A 119 -17.60 2.21 1.01
C LYS A 119 -16.94 3.52 1.40
N ILE A 120 -17.47 4.17 2.43
CA ILE A 120 -16.89 5.37 3.05
C ILE A 120 -16.70 5.10 4.53
N TYR A 121 -15.47 5.27 5.01
CA TYR A 121 -15.06 5.11 6.41
C TYR A 121 -14.83 6.50 7.00
N ARG A 122 -15.44 6.75 8.16
CA ARG A 122 -15.15 7.95 8.95
C ARG A 122 -14.11 7.59 9.99
N ILE A 123 -12.89 8.01 9.71
CA ILE A 123 -11.77 7.83 10.63
C ILE A 123 -11.54 9.17 11.30
N LYS A 124 -11.34 9.19 12.62
CA LYS A 124 -11.03 10.42 13.38
C LYS A 124 -9.65 10.34 14.03
N GLU A 125 -8.87 9.36 13.61
CA GLU A 125 -7.57 9.07 14.16
C GLU A 125 -6.49 9.52 13.18
N ALA A 126 -5.37 9.95 13.75
CA ALA A 126 -4.12 10.13 13.03
C ALA A 126 -4.20 11.04 11.79
N GLY A 127 -5.02 12.09 11.86
CA GLY A 127 -5.08 13.11 10.81
C GLY A 127 -5.75 12.65 9.53
N ILE A 128 -6.47 11.52 9.52
CA ILE A 128 -7.39 11.16 8.45
C ILE A 128 -8.80 11.55 8.91
N SER A 129 -9.55 12.25 8.06
CA SER A 129 -10.95 12.62 8.26
C SER A 129 -11.91 11.67 7.54
N ASN A 130 -11.48 11.15 6.38
CA ASN A 130 -12.28 10.28 5.53
C ASN A 130 -11.40 9.34 4.71
N LEU A 131 -11.85 8.09 4.56
CA LEU A 131 -11.33 7.15 3.58
C LEU A 131 -12.49 6.58 2.76
N SER A 132 -12.41 6.68 1.44
CA SER A 132 -13.40 6.09 0.53
C SER A 132 -12.77 5.05 -0.37
N ILE A 133 -13.48 3.94 -0.56
CA ILE A 133 -13.12 2.86 -1.48
C ILE A 133 -14.21 2.80 -2.54
N LYS A 134 -13.84 3.08 -3.79
CA LYS A 134 -14.72 2.99 -4.94
C LYS A 134 -14.45 1.70 -5.70
N LEU A 135 -15.54 1.02 -6.04
CA LEU A 135 -15.51 -0.16 -6.89
C LEU A 135 -15.45 0.23 -8.37
N PRO A 136 -14.92 -0.63 -9.25
CA PRO A 136 -14.91 -0.39 -10.69
C PRO A 136 -16.33 -0.20 -11.21
N VAL A 137 -16.53 0.74 -12.12
CA VAL A 137 -17.82 0.99 -12.76
C VAL A 137 -17.78 0.42 -14.18
N GLY A 138 -18.48 -0.70 -14.42
CA GLY A 138 -18.55 -1.37 -15.73
C GLY A 138 -17.61 -2.58 -15.88
N ASN A 139 -17.57 -3.15 -17.09
CA ASN A 139 -16.96 -4.47 -17.39
C ASN A 139 -15.51 -4.44 -17.90
N ALA A 140 -14.88 -3.28 -18.12
CA ALA A 140 -13.64 -3.23 -18.89
C ALA A 140 -12.39 -3.42 -18.03
N ASP A 141 -12.23 -2.65 -16.96
CA ASP A 141 -11.00 -2.69 -16.16
C ASP A 141 -11.36 -2.77 -14.67
N LYS A 142 -10.78 -3.73 -13.94
CA LYS A 142 -10.95 -3.90 -12.49
C LYS A 142 -10.22 -2.78 -11.73
N LEU A 143 -10.57 -1.54 -12.02
CA LEU A 143 -9.92 -0.35 -11.47
C LEU A 143 -10.59 0.07 -10.16
N TYR A 144 -9.91 -0.18 -9.06
CA TYR A 144 -10.31 0.26 -7.73
C TYR A 144 -9.69 1.61 -7.42
N THR A 145 -10.42 2.45 -6.70
CA THR A 145 -9.89 3.74 -6.22
C THR A 145 -10.08 3.86 -4.73
N ILE A 146 -8.99 4.11 -4.02
CA ILE A 146 -8.96 4.33 -2.58
C ILE A 146 -8.49 5.77 -2.36
N GLN A 147 -9.35 6.59 -1.76
CA GLN A 147 -9.05 8.00 -1.51
C GLN A 147 -9.06 8.26 -0.01
N VAL A 148 -7.99 8.88 0.48
CA VAL A 148 -7.78 9.27 1.87
C VAL A 148 -7.64 10.79 1.94
N GLU A 149 -8.28 11.43 2.91
CA GLU A 149 -8.27 12.89 3.12
C GLU A 149 -8.13 13.22 4.61
N ASN A 150 -7.51 14.36 4.93
CA ASN A 150 -7.41 14.92 6.29
C ASN A 150 -8.44 16.01 6.63
#